data_AF-A0A7C3SF35-F1
#
_entry.id   AF-A0A7C3SF35-F1
#
_cell.length_a   1.000
_cell.length_b   1.000
_cell.length_c   1.000
_cell.angle_alpha   90.00
_cell.angle_beta   90.00
_cell.angle_gamma   90.00
#
_symmetry.space_group_name_H-M   'P 1'
#
loop_
_entity.id
_entity.type
_entity.pdbx_description
1 polymer ?
#
loop_
_entity_poly.entity_id
_entity_poly.type
_entity_poly.pdbx_seq_one_letter_code
_entity_poly.pdbx_strand_id
1 'polypeptide(L)'
;MEELKKKWRKIEKKYGILIYTVLAIILLHVFSVTSLTTYLLAILAILLLYYFKQESLLPYILGGAIAALALKTVLGLILATDYPAVSVLTSSMLHDDTTEINHYKWLEENMGYNRSYIDSWPIKNGFDVGDLPIVQGSNEYKVGDVIVYEVPGQNIPIIHRIIKINPDGTYMTKGDHNSGLLPFETSVKKEQIKGRVIFIIPKLGYFKVIFHWIFGGM
;
A
#
# COMPACT_ATOMS: atom_id res chain seq x y z
N MET A 1 16.37 39.41 -10.13
CA MET A 1 15.46 38.24 -9.94
C MET A 1 14.06 38.49 -10.49
N GLU A 2 13.45 39.64 -10.21
CA GLU A 2 12.05 39.90 -10.62
C GLU A 2 11.86 40.18 -12.11
N GLU A 3 12.84 40.78 -12.78
CA GLU A 3 12.84 40.90 -14.24
C GLU A 3 12.96 39.55 -14.94
N LEU A 4 13.80 38.65 -14.41
CA LEU A 4 13.94 37.28 -14.92
C LEU A 4 12.63 36.51 -14.79
N LYS A 5 11.93 36.61 -13.65
CA LYS A 5 10.59 36.01 -13.48
C LYS A 5 9.57 36.58 -14.45
N LYS A 6 9.56 37.90 -14.69
CA LYS A 6 8.67 38.53 -15.67
C LYS A 6 8.96 38.06 -17.10
N LYS A 7 10.25 38.00 -17.47
CA LYS A 7 10.69 37.51 -18.78
C LYS A 7 10.32 36.04 -18.98
N TRP A 8 10.53 35.21 -17.95
CA TRP A 8 10.10 33.81 -17.93
C TRP A 8 8.60 33.64 -18.06
N ARG A 9 7.79 34.36 -17.27
CA ARG A 9 6.32 34.32 -17.38
C ARG A 9 5.82 34.69 -18.78
N LYS A 10 6.49 35.63 -19.46
CA LYS A 10 6.16 36.02 -20.84
C LYS A 10 6.47 34.90 -21.84
N ILE A 11 7.61 34.23 -21.67
CA ILE A 11 8.02 33.07 -22.49
C ILE A 11 7.07 31.90 -22.24
N GLU A 12 6.80 31.59 -20.98
CA GLU A 12 5.92 30.50 -20.53
C GLU A 12 4.45 30.72 -20.98
N LYS A 13 3.97 31.97 -21.00
CA LYS A 13 2.63 32.28 -21.54
C LYS A 13 2.57 32.11 -23.07
N LYS A 14 3.70 32.23 -23.78
CA LYS A 14 3.74 32.13 -25.24
C LYS A 14 4.05 30.71 -25.71
N TYR A 15 4.88 29.98 -24.97
CA TYR A 15 5.45 28.70 -25.38
C TYR A 15 5.31 27.60 -24.32
N GLY A 16 4.58 27.84 -23.23
CA GLY A 16 4.49 26.93 -22.09
C GLY A 16 4.07 25.52 -22.47
N ILE A 17 3.01 25.35 -23.26
CA ILE A 17 2.59 24.03 -23.75
C ILE A 17 3.76 23.31 -24.41
N LEU A 18 4.40 23.94 -25.40
CA LEU A 18 5.50 23.35 -26.14
C LEU A 18 6.68 22.99 -25.22
N ILE A 19 7.05 23.90 -24.32
CA ILE A 19 8.15 23.69 -23.36
C ILE A 19 7.83 22.50 -22.45
N TYR A 20 6.64 22.46 -21.84
CA TYR A 20 6.25 21.39 -20.92
C TYR A 20 6.08 20.05 -21.63
N THR A 21 5.55 20.04 -22.85
CA THR A 21 5.44 18.82 -23.67
C THR A 21 6.82 18.28 -24.03
N VAL A 22 7.76 19.12 -24.48
CA VAL A 22 9.12 18.69 -24.80
C VAL A 22 9.83 18.18 -23.54
N LEU A 23 9.72 18.89 -22.42
CA LEU A 23 10.30 18.45 -21.14
C LEU A 23 9.71 17.11 -20.67
N ALA A 24 8.40 16.92 -20.78
CA ALA A 24 7.75 15.67 -20.41
C ALA A 24 8.18 14.51 -21.31
N ILE A 25 8.33 14.74 -22.62
CA ILE A 25 8.85 13.72 -23.55
C ILE A 25 10.29 13.35 -23.19
N ILE A 26 11.15 14.34 -22.94
CA ILE A 26 12.54 14.10 -22.50
C ILE A 26 12.56 13.31 -21.19
N LEU A 27 11.73 13.68 -20.22
CA LEU A 27 11.64 13.03 -18.92
C LEU A 27 11.18 11.57 -19.07
N LEU A 28 10.11 11.31 -19.81
CA LEU A 28 9.60 9.96 -20.09
C LEU A 28 10.65 9.10 -20.80
N HIS A 29 11.42 9.69 -21.72
CA HIS A 29 12.51 9.01 -22.41
C HIS A 29 13.69 8.68 -21.47
N VAL A 30 14.09 9.61 -20.60
CA VAL A 30 15.12 9.37 -19.57
C VAL A 30 14.73 8.20 -18.65
N PHE A 31 13.45 8.05 -18.35
CA PHE A 31 12.92 6.95 -17.53
C PHE A 31 12.53 5.70 -18.32
N SER A 32 12.94 5.58 -19.59
CA SER A 32 12.70 4.41 -20.43
C SER A 32 11.22 4.03 -20.57
N VAL A 33 10.31 5.01 -20.48
CA VAL A 33 8.88 4.79 -20.74
C VAL A 33 8.68 4.63 -22.25
N THR A 34 8.15 3.48 -22.66
CA THR A 34 7.91 3.14 -24.07
C THR A 34 6.42 3.11 -24.45
N SER A 35 5.53 3.23 -23.48
CA SER A 35 4.08 3.12 -23.70
C SER A 35 3.50 4.39 -24.32
N LEU A 36 3.01 4.29 -25.56
CA LEU A 36 2.34 5.40 -26.28
C LEU A 36 1.16 5.98 -25.48
N THR A 37 0.41 5.15 -24.77
CA THR A 37 -0.73 5.61 -23.95
C THR A 37 -0.27 6.55 -22.83
N THR A 38 0.89 6.29 -22.23
CA THR A 38 1.47 7.14 -21.19
C THR A 38 1.93 8.49 -21.75
N TYR A 39 2.50 8.53 -22.96
CA TYR A 39 2.83 9.80 -23.63
C TYR A 39 1.57 10.62 -23.95
N LEU A 40 0.51 9.97 -24.44
CA LEU A 40 -0.76 10.64 -24.75
C LEU A 40 -1.43 11.21 -23.50
N LEU A 41 -1.44 10.47 -22.39
CA LEU A 41 -1.97 10.95 -21.11
C LEU A 41 -1.15 12.12 -20.54
N ALA A 42 0.18 12.07 -20.66
CA ALA A 42 1.04 13.16 -20.22
C ALA A 42 0.80 14.46 -21.04
N ILE A 43 0.67 14.33 -22.36
CA ILE A 43 0.35 15.47 -23.24
C ILE A 43 -1.03 16.03 -22.92
N LEU A 44 -2.04 15.16 -22.77
CA LEU A 44 -3.40 15.56 -22.41
C LEU A 44 -3.42 16.28 -21.05
N ALA A 45 -2.71 15.76 -20.05
CA ALA A 45 -2.58 16.42 -18.76
C ALA A 45 -1.96 17.81 -18.89
N ILE A 46 -0.88 17.98 -19.66
CA ILE A 46 -0.24 19.28 -19.88
C ILE A 46 -1.20 20.27 -20.57
N LEU A 47 -1.95 19.82 -21.57
CA LEU A 47 -2.95 20.63 -22.25
C LEU A 47 -4.08 21.06 -21.29
N LEU A 48 -4.56 20.14 -20.45
CA LEU A 48 -5.56 20.46 -19.42
C LEU A 48 -5.01 21.44 -18.39
N LEU A 49 -3.82 21.21 -17.84
CA LEU A 49 -3.18 22.09 -16.87
C LEU A 49 -2.94 23.50 -17.43
N TYR A 50 -2.53 23.59 -18.70
CA TYR A 50 -2.34 24.87 -19.39
C TYR A 50 -3.66 25.56 -19.73
N TYR A 51 -4.69 24.80 -20.11
CA TYR A 51 -6.03 25.34 -20.34
C TYR A 51 -6.65 25.89 -19.04
N PHE A 52 -6.42 25.21 -17.92
CA PHE A 52 -6.86 25.61 -16.59
C PHE A 52 -5.91 26.57 -15.86
N LYS A 53 -5.07 27.34 -16.58
CA LYS A 53 -4.15 28.36 -16.04
C LYS A 53 -4.83 29.58 -15.38
N GLN A 54 -6.02 29.38 -14.81
CA GLN A 54 -6.66 30.26 -13.83
C GLN A 54 -6.27 29.82 -12.42
N GLU A 55 -6.58 30.63 -11.41
CA GLU A 55 -6.36 30.39 -9.96
C GLU A 55 -7.10 29.17 -9.39
N SER A 56 -7.35 28.17 -10.21
CA SER A 56 -8.04 26.95 -9.88
C SER A 56 -7.10 26.00 -9.15
N LEU A 57 -7.62 25.38 -8.09
CA LEU A 57 -6.96 24.31 -7.35
C LEU A 57 -6.87 23.01 -8.16
N LEU A 58 -7.69 22.88 -9.21
CA LEU A 58 -7.87 21.65 -9.98
C LEU A 58 -6.58 21.09 -10.61
N PRO A 59 -5.71 21.89 -11.26
CA PRO A 59 -4.41 21.44 -11.75
C PRO A 59 -3.53 20.75 -10.71
N TYR A 60 -3.50 21.28 -9.48
CA TYR A 60 -2.68 20.74 -8.40
C TYR A 60 -3.26 19.43 -7.84
N ILE A 61 -4.59 19.34 -7.73
CA ILE A 61 -5.28 18.10 -7.33
C ILE A 61 -5.00 17.00 -8.35
N LEU A 62 -5.14 17.30 -9.64
CA LEU A 62 -4.87 16.33 -10.72
C LEU A 62 -3.39 15.92 -10.74
N GLY A 63 -2.47 16.88 -10.62
CA GLY A 63 -1.04 16.60 -10.53
C GLY A 63 -0.68 15.72 -9.33
N GLY A 64 -1.26 16.00 -8.15
CA GLY A 64 -1.09 15.21 -6.94
C GLY A 64 -1.63 13.78 -7.08
N ALA A 65 -2.80 13.60 -7.68
CA ALA A 65 -3.38 12.28 -7.94
C ALA A 65 -2.51 11.44 -8.89
N ILE A 66 -2.01 12.06 -9.96
CA ILE A 66 -1.09 11.41 -10.90
C ILE A 66 0.21 11.03 -10.20
N ALA A 67 0.79 11.93 -9.39
CA ALA A 67 2.01 11.66 -8.64
C ALA A 67 1.82 10.51 -7.62
N ALA A 68 0.69 10.47 -6.92
CA ALA A 68 0.36 9.39 -5.99
C ALA A 68 0.20 8.03 -6.70
N LEU A 69 -0.45 8.01 -7.87
CA LEU A 69 -0.58 6.79 -8.69
C LEU A 69 0.79 6.34 -9.20
N ALA A 70 1.61 7.26 -9.71
CA ALA A 70 2.96 6.96 -10.17
C ALA A 70 3.82 6.39 -9.03
N LEU A 71 3.78 7.01 -7.85
CA LEU A 71 4.48 6.52 -6.66
C LEU A 71 4.02 5.11 -6.27
N LYS A 72 2.69 4.87 -6.21
CA LYS A 72 2.15 3.53 -5.95
C LYS A 72 2.68 2.51 -6.95
N THR A 73 2.67 2.83 -8.24
CA THR A 73 3.14 1.92 -9.29
C THR A 73 4.63 1.64 -9.16
N VAL A 74 5.45 2.66 -8.95
CA VAL A 74 6.90 2.50 -8.79
C VAL A 74 7.22 1.66 -7.55
N LEU A 75 6.57 1.94 -6.41
CA LEU A 75 6.74 1.13 -5.21
C LEU A 75 6.25 -0.30 -5.41
N GLY A 76 5.13 -0.50 -6.11
CA GLY A 76 4.60 -1.83 -6.41
C GLY A 76 5.54 -2.66 -7.28
N LEU A 77 6.21 -2.04 -8.26
CA LEU A 77 7.24 -2.70 -9.07
C LEU A 77 8.47 -3.06 -8.22
N ILE A 78 8.97 -2.14 -7.39
CA ILE A 78 10.14 -2.37 -6.53
C ILE A 78 9.86 -3.48 -5.50
N LEU A 79 8.67 -3.47 -4.92
CA LEU A 79 8.24 -4.39 -3.87
C LEU A 79 7.54 -5.64 -4.43
N ALA A 80 7.42 -5.77 -5.75
CA ALA A 80 6.75 -6.87 -6.45
C ALA A 80 5.32 -7.16 -5.93
N THR A 81 4.53 -6.11 -5.65
CA THR A 81 3.17 -6.24 -5.11
C THR A 81 2.24 -5.14 -5.62
N ASP A 82 0.94 -5.45 -5.72
CA ASP A 82 -0.09 -4.46 -6.03
C ASP A 82 -0.51 -3.61 -4.82
N TYR A 83 -0.09 -4.00 -3.61
CA TYR A 83 -0.43 -3.39 -2.32
C TYR A 83 0.81 -2.91 -1.55
N PRO A 84 1.70 -2.08 -2.13
CA PRO A 84 2.99 -1.74 -1.51
C PRO A 84 2.87 -1.03 -0.15
N ALA A 85 1.73 -0.40 0.14
CA ALA A 85 1.41 0.19 1.42
C ALA A 85 -0.08 0.01 1.73
N VAL A 86 -0.39 -0.47 2.93
CA VAL A 86 -1.77 -0.74 3.37
C VAL A 86 -1.99 -0.08 4.73
N SER A 87 -3.17 0.51 4.96
CA SER A 87 -3.51 1.11 6.25
C SER A 87 -4.26 0.10 7.10
N VAL A 88 -3.91 0.06 8.38
CA VAL A 88 -4.55 -0.81 9.37
C VAL A 88 -5.87 -0.19 9.81
N LEU A 89 -6.97 -0.90 9.57
CA LEU A 89 -8.32 -0.41 9.84
C LEU A 89 -8.94 -1.01 11.11
N THR A 90 -8.44 -2.17 11.56
CA THR A 90 -8.96 -2.91 12.71
C THR A 90 -7.81 -3.30 13.65
N SER A 91 -8.15 -3.69 14.88
CA SER A 91 -7.18 -4.11 15.90
C SER A 91 -6.81 -5.60 15.80
N SER A 92 -7.05 -6.30 14.68
CA SER A 92 -6.84 -7.77 14.63
C SER A 92 -5.37 -8.21 14.78
N MET A 93 -4.43 -7.28 14.63
CA MET A 93 -2.99 -7.47 14.82
C MET A 93 -2.43 -6.68 16.02
N LEU A 94 -3.31 -6.13 16.87
CA LEU A 94 -2.90 -5.40 18.08
C LEU A 94 -2.22 -6.34 19.07
N HIS A 95 -1.15 -5.87 19.70
CA HIS A 95 -0.57 -6.54 20.87
C HIS A 95 -0.77 -5.65 22.10
N ASP A 96 -1.66 -6.07 22.99
CA ASP A 96 -1.98 -5.44 24.26
C ASP A 96 -1.95 -6.46 25.42
N ASP A 97 -2.63 -6.17 26.53
CA ASP A 97 -2.71 -7.05 27.70
C ASP A 97 -3.31 -8.44 27.40
N THR A 98 -4.03 -8.58 26.28
CA THR A 98 -4.62 -9.86 25.86
C THR A 98 -3.67 -10.73 25.03
N THR A 99 -2.52 -10.21 24.60
CA THR A 99 -1.56 -10.89 23.70
C THR A 99 -1.10 -12.23 24.26
N GLU A 100 -0.83 -12.31 25.56
CA GLU A 100 -0.42 -13.55 26.23
C GLU A 100 -1.47 -14.66 26.04
N ILE A 101 -2.75 -14.31 25.99
CA ILE A 101 -3.86 -15.26 25.81
C ILE A 101 -4.14 -15.51 24.32
N ASN A 102 -4.43 -14.44 23.56
CA ASN A 102 -4.94 -14.53 22.20
C ASN A 102 -3.89 -14.95 21.17
N HIS A 103 -2.62 -14.63 21.42
CA HIS A 103 -1.51 -14.96 20.54
C HIS A 103 -0.70 -16.13 21.09
N TYR A 104 0.00 -15.95 22.22
CA TYR A 104 0.98 -16.93 22.71
C TYR A 104 0.32 -18.23 23.18
N LYS A 105 -0.60 -18.13 24.16
CA LYS A 105 -1.28 -19.33 24.71
C LYS A 105 -2.10 -20.04 23.64
N TRP A 106 -2.81 -19.30 22.79
CA TRP A 106 -3.58 -19.91 21.69
C TRP A 106 -2.67 -20.72 20.75
N LEU A 107 -1.51 -20.19 20.36
CA LEU A 107 -0.55 -20.87 19.49
C LEU A 107 0.09 -22.08 20.20
N GLU A 108 0.38 -21.97 21.49
CA GLU A 108 0.88 -23.09 22.28
C GLU A 108 -0.14 -24.25 22.32
N GLU A 109 -1.38 -23.95 22.70
CA GLU A 109 -2.43 -24.97 22.89
C GLU A 109 -2.91 -25.60 21.57
N ASN A 110 -2.98 -24.82 20.49
CA ASN A 110 -3.56 -25.29 19.21
C ASN A 110 -2.51 -25.74 18.19
N MET A 111 -1.28 -25.20 18.26
CA MET A 111 -0.20 -25.51 17.31
C MET A 111 1.02 -26.19 17.96
N GLY A 112 1.10 -26.24 19.30
CA GLY A 112 2.26 -26.77 20.01
C GLY A 112 3.51 -25.88 19.88
N TYR A 113 3.34 -24.60 19.55
CA TYR A 113 4.45 -23.66 19.39
C TYR A 113 4.87 -23.08 20.73
N ASN A 114 6.16 -23.20 21.05
CA ASN A 114 6.71 -22.56 22.24
C ASN A 114 7.00 -21.07 21.98
N ARG A 115 7.08 -20.29 23.06
CA ARG A 115 7.31 -18.84 23.00
C ARG A 115 8.58 -18.45 22.25
N SER A 116 9.69 -19.18 22.45
CA SER A 116 10.95 -18.87 21.77
C SER A 116 10.83 -18.99 20.24
N TYR A 117 10.03 -19.93 19.74
CA TYR A 117 9.77 -20.07 18.32
C TYR A 117 8.92 -18.91 17.79
N ILE A 118 7.87 -18.53 18.52
CA ILE A 118 6.99 -17.41 18.16
C ILE A 118 7.79 -16.09 18.13
N ASP A 119 8.62 -15.84 19.15
CA ASP A 119 9.48 -14.66 19.27
C ASP A 119 10.58 -14.59 18.19
N SER A 120 10.81 -15.68 17.46
CA SER A 120 11.75 -15.75 16.34
C SER A 120 11.16 -15.25 15.02
N TRP A 121 9.83 -15.10 14.93
CA TRP A 121 9.14 -14.69 13.72
C TRP A 121 9.43 -13.23 13.33
N PRO A 122 9.32 -12.89 12.02
CA PRO A 122 9.39 -11.51 11.58
C PRO A 122 8.19 -10.71 12.11
N ILE A 123 8.36 -9.38 12.25
CA ILE A 123 7.32 -8.50 12.83
C ILE A 123 6.86 -9.03 14.19
N LYS A 124 7.76 -8.93 15.18
CA LYS A 124 7.58 -9.52 16.52
C LYS A 124 6.43 -8.90 17.30
N ASN A 125 6.27 -7.59 17.17
CA ASN A 125 5.21 -6.85 17.84
C ASN A 125 4.00 -6.72 16.91
N GLY A 126 2.83 -6.60 17.51
CA GLY A 126 1.63 -6.13 16.86
C GLY A 126 1.73 -4.67 16.43
N PHE A 127 0.65 -4.18 15.82
CA PHE A 127 0.54 -2.81 15.34
C PHE A 127 -0.89 -2.29 15.43
N ASP A 128 -1.01 -0.97 15.45
CA ASP A 128 -2.24 -0.27 15.79
C ASP A 128 -3.06 0.12 14.57
N VAL A 129 -4.36 0.38 14.79
CA VAL A 129 -5.19 1.09 13.81
C VAL A 129 -4.55 2.43 13.48
N GLY A 130 -4.41 2.72 12.19
CA GLY A 130 -3.72 3.92 11.72
C GLY A 130 -2.24 3.74 11.43
N ASP A 131 -1.65 2.58 11.69
CA ASP A 131 -0.33 2.24 11.18
C ASP A 131 -0.36 1.91 9.68
N LEU A 132 0.81 2.00 9.05
CA LEU A 132 0.99 1.75 7.62
C LEU A 132 2.05 0.66 7.37
N PRO A 133 1.67 -0.62 7.38
CA PRO A 133 2.49 -1.71 6.88
C PRO A 133 2.95 -1.52 5.43
N ILE A 134 4.25 -1.72 5.20
CA ILE A 134 4.84 -1.82 3.87
C ILE A 134 4.99 -3.28 3.50
N VAL A 135 4.50 -3.61 2.30
CA VAL A 135 4.26 -4.97 1.87
C VAL A 135 5.17 -5.30 0.69
N GLN A 136 5.74 -6.50 0.72
CA GLN A 136 6.57 -7.01 -0.35
C GLN A 136 6.01 -8.35 -0.85
N GLY A 137 5.80 -8.47 -2.16
CA GLY A 137 5.43 -9.71 -2.79
C GLY A 137 6.58 -10.73 -2.74
N SER A 138 6.23 -12.00 -2.70
CA SER A 138 7.19 -13.10 -2.67
C SER A 138 6.63 -14.30 -3.41
N ASN A 139 7.54 -15.10 -3.98
CA ASN A 139 7.18 -16.40 -4.56
C ASN A 139 6.92 -17.45 -3.48
N GLU A 140 7.36 -17.22 -2.25
CA GLU A 140 7.20 -18.14 -1.13
C GLU A 140 6.93 -17.36 0.16
N TYR A 141 6.02 -17.89 0.98
CA TYR A 141 5.68 -17.36 2.30
C TYR A 141 5.91 -18.44 3.34
N LYS A 142 6.28 -18.04 4.56
CA LYS A 142 6.66 -18.96 5.64
C LYS A 142 5.78 -18.77 6.87
N VAL A 143 5.72 -19.79 7.72
CA VAL A 143 5.14 -19.66 9.06
C VAL A 143 5.84 -18.50 9.81
N GLY A 144 5.05 -17.64 10.42
CA GLY A 144 5.48 -16.42 11.09
C GLY A 144 5.37 -15.15 10.25
N ASP A 145 5.32 -15.24 8.92
CA ASP A 145 5.11 -14.06 8.05
C ASP A 145 3.75 -13.43 8.33
N VAL A 146 3.71 -12.11 8.53
CA VAL A 146 2.47 -11.32 8.48
C VAL A 146 2.19 -11.00 7.02
N ILE A 147 1.04 -11.42 6.50
CA ILE A 147 0.68 -11.28 5.08
C ILE A 147 -0.56 -10.44 4.89
N VAL A 148 -0.60 -9.74 3.76
CA VAL A 148 -1.81 -9.08 3.24
C VAL A 148 -2.42 -9.97 2.18
N TYR A 149 -3.71 -10.30 2.29
CA TYR A 149 -4.40 -11.15 1.33
C TYR A 149 -5.86 -10.72 1.11
N GLU A 150 -6.40 -11.06 -0.05
CA GLU A 150 -7.79 -10.82 -0.41
C GLU A 150 -8.69 -12.01 -0.08
N VAL A 151 -9.89 -11.73 0.40
CA VAL A 151 -10.94 -12.73 0.61
C VAL A 151 -12.05 -12.47 -0.42
N PRO A 152 -12.45 -13.46 -1.23
CA PRO A 152 -13.54 -13.29 -2.18
C PRO A 152 -14.83 -12.77 -1.51
N GLY A 153 -15.42 -11.72 -2.07
CA GLY A 153 -16.61 -11.08 -1.51
C GLY A 153 -16.34 -10.03 -0.44
N GLN A 154 -15.08 -9.79 -0.06
CA GLN A 154 -14.68 -8.67 0.79
C GLN A 154 -13.93 -7.60 -0.02
N ASN A 155 -14.26 -6.33 0.25
CA ASN A 155 -13.67 -5.19 -0.46
C ASN A 155 -12.34 -4.72 0.15
N ILE A 156 -12.02 -5.17 1.36
CA ILE A 156 -10.86 -4.75 2.13
C ILE A 156 -9.96 -5.96 2.34
N PRO A 157 -8.65 -5.90 2.01
CA PRO A 157 -7.75 -7.00 2.24
C PRO A 157 -7.52 -7.22 3.74
N ILE A 158 -7.22 -8.46 4.12
CA ILE A 158 -6.94 -8.88 5.48
C ILE A 158 -5.43 -8.88 5.72
N ILE A 159 -5.00 -8.49 6.92
CA ILE A 159 -3.60 -8.54 7.35
C ILE A 159 -3.50 -9.48 8.55
N HIS A 160 -3.01 -10.70 8.37
CA HIS A 160 -2.88 -11.70 9.45
C HIS A 160 -1.57 -12.49 9.33
N ARG A 161 -1.20 -13.20 10.40
CA ARG A 161 0.03 -13.99 10.45
C ARG A 161 -0.20 -15.40 9.96
N ILE A 162 0.71 -15.94 9.13
CA ILE A 162 0.72 -17.36 8.77
C ILE A 162 1.14 -18.15 10.00
N ILE A 163 0.25 -19.03 10.47
CA ILE A 163 0.50 -19.88 11.63
C ILE A 163 0.75 -21.33 11.24
N LYS A 164 0.40 -21.73 10.02
CA LYS A 164 0.65 -23.08 9.50
C LYS A 164 0.58 -23.10 7.98
N ILE A 165 1.37 -23.96 7.35
CA ILE A 165 1.22 -24.33 5.94
C ILE A 165 0.53 -25.69 5.90
N ASN A 166 -0.60 -25.77 5.20
CA ASN A 166 -1.38 -26.99 5.08
C ASN A 166 -0.71 -27.99 4.11
N PRO A 167 -1.03 -29.30 4.20
CA PRO A 167 -0.48 -30.30 3.29
C PRO A 167 -0.77 -30.04 1.80
N ASP A 168 -1.85 -29.34 1.50
CA ASP A 168 -2.24 -28.96 0.13
C ASP A 168 -1.52 -27.68 -0.37
N GLY A 169 -0.62 -27.12 0.43
CA GLY A 169 0.14 -25.90 0.11
C GLY A 169 -0.59 -24.59 0.39
N THR A 170 -1.83 -24.64 0.89
CA THR A 170 -2.54 -23.44 1.36
C THR A 170 -2.03 -22.97 2.72
N TYR A 171 -2.30 -21.73 3.08
CA TYR A 171 -1.83 -21.12 4.31
C TYR A 171 -2.98 -20.98 5.30
N MET A 172 -2.75 -21.40 6.54
CA MET A 172 -3.60 -21.07 7.66
C MET A 172 -3.07 -19.81 8.33
N THR A 173 -3.91 -18.79 8.43
CA THR A 173 -3.55 -17.49 9.00
C THR A 173 -4.29 -17.23 10.30
N LYS A 174 -3.87 -16.22 11.07
CA LYS A 174 -4.61 -15.75 12.24
C LYS A 174 -4.29 -14.30 12.55
N GLY A 175 -5.32 -13.52 12.90
CA GLY A 175 -5.12 -12.24 13.58
C GLY A 175 -4.57 -12.47 14.98
N ASP A 176 -3.40 -11.88 15.27
CA ASP A 176 -2.70 -12.03 16.54
C ASP A 176 -3.58 -11.66 17.75
N HIS A 177 -4.46 -10.67 17.59
CA HIS A 177 -5.37 -10.18 18.62
C HIS A 177 -6.71 -10.94 18.69
N ASN A 178 -7.06 -11.74 17.68
CA ASN A 178 -8.33 -12.45 17.67
C ASN A 178 -8.30 -13.58 18.73
N SER A 179 -9.42 -13.95 19.35
CA SER A 179 -9.46 -15.06 20.32
C SER A 179 -9.47 -16.46 19.66
N GLY A 180 -9.65 -16.53 18.34
CA GLY A 180 -9.73 -17.76 17.58
C GLY A 180 -9.47 -17.55 16.09
N LEU A 181 -9.89 -18.52 15.28
CA LEU A 181 -9.86 -18.45 13.82
C LEU A 181 -11.20 -17.98 13.24
N LEU A 182 -11.13 -17.22 12.16
CA LEU A 182 -12.25 -16.82 11.33
C LEU A 182 -12.44 -17.82 10.17
N PRO A 183 -13.65 -17.95 9.59
CA PRO A 183 -13.94 -18.97 8.58
C PRO A 183 -13.04 -18.94 7.34
N PHE A 184 -12.54 -17.77 6.95
CA PHE A 184 -11.71 -17.58 5.75
C PHE A 184 -10.19 -17.73 6.01
N GLU A 185 -9.78 -18.03 7.24
CA GLU A 185 -8.37 -18.08 7.63
C GLU A 185 -7.72 -19.47 7.48
N THR A 186 -8.52 -20.53 7.30
CA THR A 186 -8.02 -21.91 7.38
C THR A 186 -7.31 -22.40 6.12
N SER A 187 -7.61 -21.79 4.96
CA SER A 187 -7.08 -22.20 3.65
C SER A 187 -6.97 -21.00 2.71
N VAL A 188 -6.02 -20.11 3.01
CA VAL A 188 -5.66 -18.97 2.15
C VAL A 188 -4.76 -19.48 1.03
N LYS A 189 -5.17 -19.29 -0.22
CA LYS A 189 -4.38 -19.68 -1.39
C LYS A 189 -3.28 -18.66 -1.68
N LYS A 190 -2.18 -19.09 -2.28
CA LYS A 190 -1.06 -18.22 -2.63
C LYS A 190 -1.49 -17.03 -3.50
N GLU A 191 -2.42 -17.24 -4.42
CA GLU A 191 -2.90 -16.24 -5.36
C GLU A 191 -3.73 -15.14 -4.67
N GLN A 192 -4.24 -15.41 -3.47
CA GLN A 192 -4.91 -14.41 -2.65
C GLN A 192 -3.92 -13.46 -1.97
N ILE A 193 -2.67 -13.90 -1.76
CA ILE A 193 -1.65 -13.17 -1.01
C ILE A 193 -1.04 -12.09 -1.91
N LYS A 194 -1.05 -10.86 -1.40
CA LYS A 194 -0.48 -9.67 -2.06
C LYS A 194 0.96 -9.42 -1.62
N GLY A 195 1.35 -9.94 -0.47
CA GLY A 195 2.73 -9.91 0.01
C GLY A 195 2.81 -10.08 1.51
N ARG A 196 4.05 -10.10 2.02
CA ARG A 196 4.36 -10.06 3.44
C ARG A 196 4.72 -8.65 3.89
N VAL A 197 4.38 -8.32 5.12
CA VAL A 197 4.79 -7.08 5.77
C VAL A 197 6.28 -7.17 6.10
N ILE A 198 7.05 -6.18 5.62
CA ILE A 198 8.49 -6.11 5.84
C ILE A 198 8.89 -5.03 6.85
N PHE A 199 8.07 -3.99 7.01
CA PHE A 199 8.17 -3.00 8.08
C PHE A 199 6.86 -2.23 8.22
N ILE A 200 6.73 -1.48 9.31
CA ILE A 200 5.53 -0.72 9.66
C ILE A 200 5.92 0.74 9.90
N ILE A 201 5.18 1.67 9.29
CA ILE A 201 5.32 3.10 9.58
C ILE A 201 4.22 3.52 10.56
N PRO A 202 4.56 3.90 11.80
CA PRO A 202 3.55 4.24 12.79
C PRO A 202 2.71 5.45 12.38
N LYS A 203 1.41 5.40 12.66
CA LYS A 203 0.43 6.51 12.57
C LYS A 203 0.21 7.14 11.17
N LEU A 204 0.96 6.76 10.15
CA LEU A 204 0.85 7.36 8.81
C LEU A 204 -0.43 6.92 8.07
N GLY A 205 -0.99 5.76 8.43
CA GLY A 205 -2.23 5.24 7.88
C GLY A 205 -3.48 5.99 8.33
N TYR A 206 -3.43 6.80 9.40
CA TYR A 206 -4.59 7.54 9.92
C TYR A 206 -5.25 8.44 8.87
N PHE A 207 -4.49 8.99 7.93
CA PHE A 207 -5.05 9.78 6.82
C PHE A 207 -6.12 8.98 6.05
N LYS A 208 -5.85 7.70 5.77
CA LYS A 208 -6.80 6.81 5.07
C LYS A 208 -7.91 6.34 6.00
N VAL A 209 -7.61 6.06 7.27
CA VAL A 209 -8.60 5.65 8.28
C VAL A 209 -9.67 6.72 8.45
N ILE A 210 -9.27 7.98 8.66
CA ILE A 210 -10.18 9.12 8.83
C ILE A 210 -11.04 9.29 7.58
N PHE A 211 -10.44 9.22 6.39
CA PHE A 211 -11.20 9.30 5.14
C PHE A 211 -12.24 8.17 5.01
N HIS A 212 -11.86 6.95 5.36
CA HIS A 212 -12.76 5.80 5.34
C HIS A 212 -13.94 5.97 6.32
N TRP A 213 -13.70 6.43 7.54
CA TRP A 213 -14.77 6.69 8.51
C TRP A 213 -15.73 7.81 8.10
N ILE A 214 -15.22 8.85 7.43
CA ILE A 214 -16.06 9.98 7.00
C ILE A 214 -16.89 9.61 5.77
N PHE A 215 -16.36 8.85 4.81
CA PHE A 215 -16.99 8.66 3.49
C PHE A 215 -17.39 7.22 3.15
N GLY A 216 -16.87 6.23 3.87
CA GLY A 216 -17.03 4.81 3.56
C GLY A 216 -18.13 4.06 4.31
N GLY A 217 -18.76 4.72 5.30
CA GLY A 217 -19.66 4.06 6.26
C GLY A 217 -18.90 3.30 7.34
N MET A 218 -19.51 3.18 8.53
CA MET A 218 -19.02 2.28 9.61
C MET A 218 -19.33 0.82 9.27
#